data_AF-A0A651GJN0-F1
#
_entry.id   AF-A0A651GJN0-F1
#
_cell.length_a   1.000
_cell.length_b   1.000
_cell.length_c   1.000
_cell.angle_alpha   90.00
_cell.angle_beta   90.00
_cell.angle_gamma   90.00
#
_symmetry.space_group_name_H-M   'P 1'
#
loop_
_entity.id
_entity.type
_entity.pdbx_description
1 polymer ?
#
loop_
_entity_poly.entity_id
_entity_poly.type
_entity_poly.pdbx_seq_one_letter_code
_entity_poly.pdbx_strand_id
1 'polypeptide(L)'
;MAAWWRSLFGPRFWVMAYGAMILGFVLPAGWLPETFLQGMVPLLLGGILFFSGLRFPLWEMCEAACSPRLYRQLLALLPVKLAVLPILAYLCVLPFLPAWAVGVYLVMLMPMGLSSIAFTDLYRGNRMLSIALVVGSSVLAPVSVPLLVMVIQPSDAERLPWLPLLAQAGYILTLLLLPLIASQFARGLFPRTVARYQLSWNAWAICCSCLLVLASISGTRSMWQGAAWESLLGAVIACSIATLVTMLAMVPLWRLMRREDAVAFALGSIFMNNGLAVAFALQFFPNQVTMILPAVLMQVPMVAGTAYIGWLAMRHHRLVSVDSGGKQIE
;
A
#
# COMPACT_ATOMS: atom_id res chain seq x y z
N MET A 1 9.35 28.53 8.41
CA MET A 1 9.59 27.39 7.48
C MET A 1 9.30 26.00 8.07
N ALA A 2 9.55 25.71 9.36
CA ALA A 2 9.39 24.36 9.92
C ALA A 2 7.94 23.80 10.00
N ALA A 3 6.92 24.65 10.19
CA ALA A 3 5.52 24.21 10.32
C ALA A 3 4.91 23.74 8.99
N TRP A 4 5.27 24.39 7.89
CA TRP A 4 4.76 24.05 6.55
C TRP A 4 5.29 22.70 6.07
N TRP A 5 6.59 22.45 6.26
CA TRP A 5 7.22 21.15 5.97
C TRP A 5 6.60 20.02 6.78
N ARG A 6 6.36 20.21 8.09
CA ARG A 6 5.66 19.20 8.92
C ARG A 6 4.23 18.94 8.43
N SER A 7 3.55 19.93 7.85
CA SER A 7 2.20 19.77 7.30
C SER A 7 2.17 18.94 6.00
N LEU A 8 3.21 19.05 5.16
CA LEU A 8 3.37 18.26 3.93
C LEU A 8 3.59 16.79 4.24
N PHE A 9 4.21 16.47 5.38
CA PHE A 9 4.38 15.09 5.85
C PHE A 9 3.21 14.55 6.68
N GLY A 10 2.14 15.34 6.84
CA GLY A 10 0.94 15.00 7.61
C GLY A 10 -0.34 15.15 6.76
N PRO A 11 -1.25 16.08 7.08
CA PRO A 11 -2.53 16.23 6.37
C PRO A 11 -2.42 16.50 4.86
N ARG A 12 -1.26 17.00 4.39
CA ARG A 12 -1.02 17.38 2.99
C ARG A 12 -0.10 16.42 2.23
N PHE A 13 0.06 15.19 2.71
CA PHE A 13 0.91 14.17 2.05
C PHE A 13 0.56 13.95 0.57
N TRP A 14 -0.72 14.11 0.23
CA TRP A 14 -1.24 13.97 -1.12
C TRP A 14 -0.60 14.94 -2.12
N VAL A 15 -0.25 16.16 -1.70
CA VAL A 15 0.40 17.17 -2.56
C VAL A 15 1.74 16.66 -3.07
N MET A 16 2.54 16.08 -2.17
CA MET A 16 3.86 15.57 -2.49
C MET A 16 3.77 14.25 -3.26
N ALA A 17 2.80 13.38 -2.95
CA ALA A 17 2.55 12.16 -3.71
C ALA A 17 2.17 12.46 -5.17
N TYR A 18 1.21 13.35 -5.40
CA TYR A 18 0.84 13.77 -6.76
C TYR A 18 1.92 14.60 -7.44
N GLY A 19 2.67 15.42 -6.69
CA GLY A 19 3.81 16.16 -7.23
C GLY A 19 4.91 15.23 -7.77
N ALA A 20 5.27 14.18 -7.03
CA ALA A 20 6.22 13.17 -7.48
C ALA A 20 5.71 12.41 -8.71
N MET A 21 4.41 12.14 -8.76
CA MET A 21 3.76 11.49 -9.90
C MET A 21 3.80 12.35 -11.16
N ILE A 22 3.41 13.62 -11.06
CA ILE A 22 3.47 14.59 -12.18
C ILE A 22 4.92 14.70 -12.67
N LEU A 23 5.88 14.80 -11.75
CA LEU A 23 7.29 14.86 -12.10
C LEU A 23 7.72 13.62 -12.88
N GLY A 24 7.29 12.42 -12.48
CA GLY A 24 7.57 11.17 -13.21
C GLY A 24 7.04 11.16 -14.65
N PHE A 25 5.90 11.80 -14.93
CA PHE A 25 5.38 11.93 -16.29
C PHE A 25 6.11 12.99 -17.12
N VAL A 26 6.52 14.09 -16.48
CA VAL A 26 7.06 15.29 -17.14
C VAL A 26 8.56 15.22 -17.41
N LEU A 27 9.33 14.45 -16.63
CA LEU A 27 10.78 14.30 -16.84
C LEU A 27 11.10 13.97 -18.31
N PRO A 28 12.19 14.47 -18.91
CA PRO A 28 12.49 14.21 -20.32
C PRO A 28 12.86 12.74 -20.59
N ALA A 29 12.54 12.24 -21.79
CA ALA A 29 12.91 10.90 -22.20
C ALA A 29 14.45 10.80 -22.29
N GLY A 30 15.01 9.69 -21.80
CA GLY A 30 16.47 9.49 -21.79
C GLY A 30 17.24 10.21 -20.67
N TRP A 31 16.56 10.85 -19.71
CA TRP A 31 17.24 11.43 -18.54
C TRP A 31 18.04 10.38 -17.73
N LEU A 32 17.47 9.19 -17.58
CA LEU A 32 18.13 7.98 -17.05
C LEU A 32 17.64 6.75 -17.83
N PRO A 33 18.44 5.67 -17.94
CA PRO A 33 17.99 4.41 -18.53
C PRO A 33 16.78 3.83 -17.79
N GLU A 34 15.75 3.36 -18.51
CA GLU A 34 14.56 2.76 -17.90
C GLU A 34 14.91 1.55 -17.03
N THR A 35 15.86 0.73 -17.48
CA THR A 35 16.36 -0.44 -16.73
C THR A 35 16.98 -0.06 -15.40
N PHE A 36 17.68 1.07 -15.33
CA PHE A 36 18.22 1.60 -14.08
C PHE A 36 17.08 2.00 -13.12
N LEU A 37 16.09 2.75 -13.62
CA LEU A 37 14.94 3.18 -12.82
C LEU A 37 14.10 2.00 -12.32
N GLN A 38 13.86 1.00 -13.15
CA GLN A 38 13.20 -0.25 -12.77
C GLN A 38 13.98 -0.97 -11.67
N GLY A 39 15.32 -1.03 -11.78
CA GLY A 39 16.19 -1.59 -10.74
C GLY A 39 16.20 -0.80 -9.43
N MET A 40 15.90 0.50 -9.47
CA MET A 40 15.76 1.32 -8.26
C MET A 40 14.45 1.05 -7.51
N VAL A 41 13.39 0.57 -8.16
CA VAL A 41 12.09 0.31 -7.50
C VAL A 41 12.23 -0.60 -6.27
N PRO A 42 12.81 -1.82 -6.35
CA PRO A 42 12.97 -2.69 -5.18
C PRO A 42 13.90 -2.10 -4.12
N LEU A 43 14.95 -1.35 -4.52
CA LEU A 43 15.86 -0.68 -3.57
C LEU A 43 15.15 0.44 -2.80
N LEU A 44 14.36 1.25 -3.49
CA LEU A 44 13.58 2.33 -2.90
C LEU A 44 12.47 1.77 -2.01
N LEU A 45 11.82 0.68 -2.41
CA LEU A 45 10.90 -0.07 -1.55
C LEU A 45 11.62 -0.53 -0.27
N GLY A 46 12.80 -1.13 -0.42
CA GLY A 46 13.63 -1.52 0.71
C GLY A 46 13.98 -0.34 1.62
N GLY A 47 14.29 0.82 1.05
CA GLY A 47 14.50 2.08 1.78
C GLY A 47 13.28 2.50 2.59
N ILE A 48 12.08 2.48 1.99
CA ILE A 48 10.82 2.78 2.69
C ILE A 48 10.65 1.87 3.91
N LEU A 49 10.82 0.56 3.73
CA LEU A 49 10.65 -0.44 4.78
C LEU A 49 11.73 -0.30 5.86
N PHE A 50 12.99 -0.08 5.47
CA PHE A 50 14.12 0.08 6.37
C PHE A 50 13.94 1.30 7.28
N PHE A 51 13.71 2.48 6.70
CA PHE A 51 13.53 3.71 7.48
C PHE A 51 12.26 3.69 8.33
N SER A 52 11.20 3.01 7.86
CA SER A 52 9.99 2.78 8.66
C SER A 52 10.25 1.83 9.82
N GLY A 53 10.99 0.74 9.60
CA GLY A 53 11.34 -0.25 10.63
C GLY A 53 12.27 0.29 11.72
N LEU A 54 13.09 1.30 11.42
CA LEU A 54 13.86 2.00 12.47
C LEU A 54 12.93 2.66 13.51
N ARG A 55 11.74 3.10 13.10
CA ARG A 55 10.76 3.75 13.99
C ARG A 55 9.95 2.74 14.80
N PHE A 56 9.52 1.66 14.16
CA PHE A 56 8.66 0.64 14.77
C PHE A 56 9.45 -0.63 15.06
N PRO A 57 9.68 -0.99 16.33
CA PRO A 57 10.39 -2.22 16.63
C PRO A 57 9.52 -3.43 16.29
N LEU A 58 10.12 -4.49 15.74
CA LEU A 58 9.41 -5.70 15.35
C LEU A 58 8.74 -6.41 16.54
N TRP A 59 9.23 -6.22 17.78
CA TRP A 59 8.62 -6.82 18.96
C TRP A 59 7.24 -6.22 19.26
N GLU A 60 7.06 -4.89 19.13
CA GLU A 60 5.74 -4.24 19.28
C GLU A 60 4.76 -4.74 18.21
N MET A 61 5.27 -5.03 17.01
CA MET A 61 4.52 -5.60 15.89
C MET A 61 4.04 -7.03 16.20
N CYS A 62 4.89 -7.85 16.83
CA CYS A 62 4.56 -9.22 17.23
C CYS A 62 3.66 -9.27 18.46
N GLU A 63 3.92 -8.45 19.48
CA GLU A 63 3.10 -8.40 20.70
C GLU A 63 1.67 -7.98 20.42
N ALA A 64 1.46 -7.09 19.44
CA ALA A 64 0.12 -6.74 19.00
C ALA A 64 -0.69 -8.01 18.63
N ALA A 65 -0.08 -8.97 17.94
CA ALA A 65 -0.74 -10.20 17.51
C ALA A 65 -1.12 -11.18 18.65
N CYS A 66 -0.57 -11.00 19.87
CA CYS A 66 -0.78 -11.91 20.99
C CYS A 66 -2.06 -11.64 21.80
N SER A 67 -2.78 -10.54 21.55
CA SER A 67 -4.06 -10.28 22.23
C SER A 67 -5.17 -11.19 21.70
N PRO A 68 -5.91 -11.95 22.55
CA PRO A 68 -6.98 -12.84 22.09
C PRO A 68 -8.08 -12.15 21.28
N ARG A 69 -8.38 -10.89 21.64
CA ARG A 69 -9.35 -10.07 20.89
C ARG A 69 -8.79 -9.66 19.53
N LEU A 70 -7.53 -9.24 19.49
CA LEU A 70 -6.91 -8.81 18.24
C LEU A 70 -6.72 -9.99 17.28
N TYR A 71 -6.32 -11.15 17.82
CA TYR A 71 -6.21 -12.39 17.05
C TYR A 71 -7.52 -12.76 16.34
N ARG A 72 -8.67 -12.66 17.03
CA ARG A 72 -9.99 -12.86 16.40
C ARG A 72 -10.27 -11.86 15.28
N GLN A 73 -9.89 -10.59 15.47
CA GLN A 73 -10.05 -9.57 14.43
C GLN A 73 -9.14 -9.86 13.23
N LEU A 74 -7.90 -10.30 13.44
CA LEU A 74 -6.99 -10.69 12.36
C LEU A 74 -7.52 -11.86 11.55
N LEU A 75 -8.02 -12.90 12.21
CA LEU A 75 -8.64 -14.05 11.53
C LEU A 75 -9.85 -13.66 10.67
N ALA A 76 -10.62 -12.66 11.09
CA ALA A 76 -11.76 -12.19 10.31
C ALA A 76 -11.35 -11.26 9.15
N LEU A 77 -10.37 -10.37 9.37
CA LEU A 77 -10.06 -9.27 8.46
C LEU A 77 -8.97 -9.59 7.43
N LEU A 78 -8.00 -10.46 7.76
CA LEU A 78 -6.93 -10.82 6.83
C LEU A 78 -7.45 -11.56 5.58
N PRO A 79 -8.36 -12.55 5.69
CA PRO A 79 -8.98 -13.17 4.50
C PRO A 79 -9.75 -12.15 3.67
N VAL A 80 -10.41 -11.19 4.32
CA VAL A 80 -11.12 -10.11 3.62
C VAL A 80 -10.13 -9.26 2.82
N LYS A 81 -9.01 -8.85 3.41
CA LYS A 81 -7.99 -8.04 2.72
C LYS A 81 -7.25 -8.80 1.62
N LEU A 82 -6.86 -10.04 1.87
CA LEU A 82 -5.95 -10.80 1.00
C LEU A 82 -6.67 -11.58 -0.09
N ALA A 83 -7.96 -11.90 0.07
CA ALA A 83 -8.72 -12.67 -0.91
C ALA A 83 -10.03 -11.99 -1.33
N VAL A 84 -10.91 -11.65 -0.39
CA VAL A 84 -12.26 -11.17 -0.73
C VAL A 84 -12.21 -9.84 -1.49
N LEU A 85 -11.50 -8.84 -0.98
CA LEU A 85 -11.40 -7.52 -1.63
C LEU A 85 -10.75 -7.59 -3.02
N PRO A 86 -9.62 -8.31 -3.23
CA PRO A 86 -9.08 -8.54 -4.57
C PRO A 86 -10.08 -9.19 -5.53
N ILE A 87 -10.76 -10.27 -5.10
CA ILE A 87 -11.74 -10.97 -5.93
C ILE A 87 -12.92 -10.05 -6.28
N LEU A 88 -13.46 -9.31 -5.32
CA LEU A 88 -14.54 -8.35 -5.57
C LEU A 88 -14.11 -7.26 -6.55
N ALA A 89 -12.92 -6.69 -6.37
CA ALA A 89 -12.39 -5.69 -7.29
C ALA A 89 -12.22 -6.25 -8.71
N TYR A 90 -11.68 -7.47 -8.84
CA TYR A 90 -11.55 -8.17 -10.11
C TYR A 90 -12.92 -8.35 -10.79
N LEU A 91 -13.90 -8.91 -10.08
CA LEU A 91 -15.25 -9.17 -10.62
C LEU A 91 -15.98 -7.90 -11.02
N CYS A 92 -15.75 -6.79 -10.31
CA CYS A 92 -16.34 -5.49 -10.65
C CYS A 92 -15.65 -4.81 -11.83
N VAL A 93 -14.35 -5.02 -12.04
CA VAL A 93 -13.59 -4.43 -13.16
C VAL A 93 -13.79 -5.24 -14.45
N LEU A 94 -13.83 -6.57 -14.35
CA LEU A 94 -13.91 -7.50 -15.48
C LEU A 94 -14.98 -7.16 -16.54
N PRO A 95 -16.24 -6.84 -16.21
CA PRO A 95 -17.26 -6.59 -17.23
C PRO A 95 -17.09 -5.27 -17.99
N PHE A 96 -16.36 -4.29 -17.42
CA PHE A 96 -16.18 -2.97 -18.04
C PHE A 96 -14.80 -2.81 -18.69
N LEU A 97 -13.77 -3.39 -18.07
CA LEU A 97 -12.36 -3.19 -18.41
C LEU A 97 -11.58 -4.52 -18.29
N PRO A 98 -11.96 -5.56 -19.07
CA PRO A 98 -11.40 -6.91 -18.92
C PRO A 98 -9.88 -6.96 -19.08
N ALA A 99 -9.33 -6.13 -19.97
CA ALA A 99 -7.88 -6.02 -20.17
C ALA A 99 -7.12 -5.62 -18.90
N TRP A 100 -7.73 -4.85 -17.99
CA TRP A 100 -7.09 -4.31 -16.79
C TRP A 100 -7.43 -5.09 -15.52
N ALA A 101 -8.41 -6.00 -15.58
CA ALA A 101 -8.94 -6.70 -14.41
C ALA A 101 -7.87 -7.51 -13.67
N VAL A 102 -7.02 -8.25 -14.41
CA VAL A 102 -5.95 -9.08 -13.81
C VAL A 102 -4.85 -8.21 -13.18
N GLY A 103 -4.50 -7.08 -13.81
CA GLY A 103 -3.54 -6.14 -13.24
C GLY A 103 -4.07 -5.48 -11.97
N VAL A 104 -5.33 -5.06 -11.95
CA VAL A 104 -6.00 -4.57 -10.72
C VAL A 104 -6.01 -5.64 -9.63
N TYR A 105 -6.37 -6.87 -9.98
CA TYR A 105 -6.36 -7.99 -9.05
C TYR A 105 -4.99 -8.17 -8.41
N LEU A 106 -3.92 -8.21 -9.21
CA LEU A 106 -2.54 -8.31 -8.74
C LEU A 106 -2.20 -7.23 -7.70
N VAL A 107 -2.56 -5.98 -7.99
CA VAL A 107 -2.27 -4.86 -7.06
C VAL A 107 -3.05 -5.02 -5.76
N MET A 108 -4.32 -5.43 -5.85
CA MET A 108 -5.18 -5.62 -4.69
C MET A 108 -4.69 -6.75 -3.76
N LEU A 109 -4.03 -7.78 -4.31
CA LEU A 109 -3.41 -8.87 -3.55
C LEU A 109 -2.27 -8.40 -2.64
N MET A 110 -1.67 -7.24 -2.92
CA MET A 110 -0.54 -6.76 -2.13
C MET A 110 -0.93 -6.53 -0.66
N PRO A 111 0.00 -6.78 0.27
CA PRO A 111 -0.20 -6.52 1.70
C PRO A 111 -0.47 -5.04 1.96
N MET A 112 -0.99 -4.75 3.15
CA MET A 112 -1.22 -3.36 3.57
C MET A 112 0.13 -2.62 3.67
N GLY A 113 0.17 -1.36 3.26
CA GLY A 113 1.40 -0.56 3.30
C GLY A 113 1.71 -0.05 4.71
N LEU A 114 2.99 0.03 5.10
CA LEU A 114 3.40 0.58 6.40
C LEU A 114 2.90 2.01 6.63
N SER A 115 2.76 2.81 5.57
CA SER A 115 2.22 4.17 5.63
C SER A 115 0.78 4.22 6.15
N SER A 116 0.00 3.14 5.99
CA SER A 116 -1.37 3.05 6.51
C SER A 116 -1.43 3.14 8.03
N ILE A 117 -0.36 2.78 8.76
CA ILE A 117 -0.25 2.93 10.21
C ILE A 117 -0.24 4.41 10.59
N ALA A 118 0.54 5.21 9.86
CA ALA A 118 0.62 6.65 10.08
C ALA A 118 -0.71 7.35 9.72
N PHE A 119 -1.40 6.91 8.67
CA PHE A 119 -2.73 7.44 8.35
C PHE A 119 -3.78 7.04 9.38
N THR A 120 -3.69 5.82 9.92
CA THR A 120 -4.55 5.37 11.00
C THR A 120 -4.37 6.26 12.22
N ASP A 121 -3.13 6.56 12.62
CA ASP A 121 -2.82 7.48 13.72
C ASP A 121 -3.34 8.91 13.42
N LEU A 122 -3.10 9.42 12.21
CA LEU A 122 -3.55 10.74 11.77
C LEU A 122 -5.08 10.90 11.84
N TYR A 123 -5.82 9.86 11.50
CA TYR A 123 -7.29 9.88 11.44
C TYR A 123 -7.96 9.19 12.63
N ARG A 124 -7.23 9.03 13.75
CA ARG A 124 -7.74 8.49 15.02
C ARG A 124 -8.37 7.09 14.92
N GLY A 125 -7.81 6.25 14.06
CA GLY A 125 -8.13 4.83 14.01
C GLY A 125 -7.36 4.01 15.05
N ASN A 126 -7.69 2.73 15.17
CA ASN A 126 -7.03 1.81 16.08
C ASN A 126 -5.63 1.46 15.55
N ARG A 127 -4.61 2.14 16.07
CA ARG A 127 -3.21 1.97 15.68
C ARG A 127 -2.70 0.55 15.93
N MET A 128 -3.09 -0.08 17.04
CA MET A 128 -2.65 -1.45 17.36
C MET A 128 -3.19 -2.46 16.35
N LEU A 129 -4.46 -2.32 15.95
CA LEU A 129 -5.04 -3.14 14.89
C LEU A 129 -4.39 -2.90 13.53
N SER A 130 -4.12 -1.64 13.17
CA SER A 130 -3.43 -1.32 11.92
C SER A 130 -2.05 -1.96 11.84
N ILE A 131 -1.25 -1.85 12.92
CA ILE A 131 0.06 -2.51 13.01
C ILE A 131 -0.08 -4.02 12.79
N ALA A 132 -0.99 -4.66 13.53
CA ALA A 132 -1.17 -6.11 13.46
C ALA A 132 -1.66 -6.59 12.08
N LEU A 133 -2.53 -5.82 11.41
CA LEU A 133 -2.98 -6.14 10.05
C LEU A 133 -1.88 -5.95 9.00
N VAL A 134 -1.04 -4.92 9.13
CA VAL A 134 0.11 -4.73 8.23
C VAL A 134 1.12 -5.86 8.38
N VAL A 135 1.44 -6.24 9.62
CA VAL A 135 2.31 -7.39 9.92
C VAL A 135 1.71 -8.67 9.38
N GLY A 136 0.46 -8.97 9.76
CA GLY A 136 -0.23 -10.20 9.37
C GLY A 136 -0.35 -10.34 7.87
N SER A 137 -0.75 -9.27 7.17
CA SER A 137 -0.82 -9.29 5.71
C SER A 137 0.55 -9.45 5.05
N SER A 138 1.60 -8.82 5.57
CA SER A 138 2.96 -8.94 5.05
C SER A 138 3.56 -10.33 5.26
N VAL A 139 3.30 -10.96 6.41
CA VAL A 139 3.74 -12.33 6.72
C VAL A 139 3.02 -13.35 5.85
N LEU A 140 1.73 -13.12 5.56
CA LEU A 140 0.94 -14.00 4.70
C LEU A 140 1.17 -13.75 3.20
N ALA A 141 1.69 -12.59 2.79
CA ALA A 141 1.86 -12.21 1.38
C ALA A 141 2.72 -13.20 0.56
N PRO A 142 3.88 -13.70 1.03
CA PRO A 142 4.68 -14.69 0.30
C PRO A 142 3.93 -15.95 -0.11
N VAL A 143 2.89 -16.34 0.64
CA VAL A 143 2.08 -17.53 0.35
C VAL A 143 0.80 -17.16 -0.38
N SER A 144 0.06 -16.16 0.11
CA SER A 144 -1.23 -15.77 -0.44
C SER A 144 -1.13 -15.17 -1.85
N VAL A 145 -0.15 -14.32 -2.12
CA VAL A 145 -0.02 -13.65 -3.43
C VAL A 145 0.25 -14.66 -4.55
N PRO A 146 1.27 -15.53 -4.49
CA PRO A 146 1.54 -16.47 -5.59
C PRO A 146 0.39 -17.44 -5.83
N LEU A 147 -0.23 -17.96 -4.75
CA LEU A 147 -1.37 -18.87 -4.86
C LEU A 147 -2.56 -18.22 -5.55
N LEU A 148 -2.90 -16.98 -5.16
CA LEU A 148 -4.05 -16.26 -5.71
C LEU A 148 -3.80 -15.75 -7.13
N VAL A 149 -2.56 -15.43 -7.50
CA VAL A 149 -2.17 -15.13 -8.89
C VAL A 149 -2.36 -16.34 -9.79
N MET A 150 -1.95 -17.53 -9.33
CA MET A 150 -2.08 -18.78 -10.09
C MET A 150 -3.53 -19.16 -10.40
N VAL A 151 -4.50 -18.77 -9.57
CA VAL A 151 -5.93 -19.02 -9.82
C VAL A 151 -6.42 -18.28 -11.07
N ILE A 152 -5.91 -17.08 -11.34
CA ILE A 152 -6.39 -16.24 -12.45
C ILE A 152 -5.54 -16.39 -13.71
N GLN A 153 -4.24 -16.69 -13.56
CA GLN A 153 -3.38 -17.10 -14.67
C GLN A 153 -2.86 -18.53 -14.43
N PRO A 154 -3.71 -19.56 -14.61
CA PRO A 154 -3.25 -20.93 -14.54
C PRO A 154 -2.16 -21.15 -15.60
N SER A 155 -1.05 -21.75 -15.19
CA SER A 155 -0.02 -22.19 -16.13
C SER A 155 -0.63 -23.28 -17.03
N ASP A 156 -0.31 -23.27 -18.34
CA ASP A 156 -0.66 -24.36 -19.28
C ASP A 156 0.00 -25.71 -18.96
N ALA A 157 0.69 -25.80 -17.81
CA ALA A 157 1.36 -27.01 -17.37
C ALA A 157 0.34 -27.94 -16.68
N GLU A 158 0.27 -29.20 -17.11
CA GLU A 158 -0.52 -30.28 -16.49
C GLU A 158 -0.17 -30.55 -15.01
N ARG A 159 0.82 -29.83 -14.43
CA ARG A 159 1.26 -29.92 -13.05
C ARG A 159 1.31 -28.53 -12.43
N LEU A 160 0.93 -28.44 -11.15
CA LEU A 160 1.13 -27.25 -10.32
C LEU A 160 2.58 -26.74 -10.47
N PRO A 161 2.79 -25.49 -10.95
CA PRO A 161 4.11 -24.92 -11.16
C PRO A 161 4.72 -24.50 -9.82
N TRP A 162 5.12 -25.47 -9.00
CA TRP A 162 5.67 -25.24 -7.66
C TRP A 162 6.92 -24.36 -7.69
N LEU A 163 7.76 -24.48 -8.72
CA LEU A 163 9.01 -23.73 -8.83
C LEU A 163 8.77 -22.22 -9.07
N PRO A 164 7.89 -21.80 -10.02
CA PRO A 164 7.46 -20.41 -10.11
C PRO A 164 6.81 -19.84 -8.84
N LEU A 165 5.97 -20.63 -8.15
CA LEU A 165 5.36 -20.19 -6.89
C LEU A 165 6.40 -19.91 -5.81
N LEU A 166 7.39 -20.81 -5.65
CA LEU A 166 8.48 -20.61 -4.69
C LEU A 166 9.36 -19.41 -5.05
N ALA A 167 9.61 -19.16 -6.34
CA ALA A 167 10.36 -17.99 -6.78
C ALA A 167 9.62 -16.69 -6.46
N GLN A 168 8.30 -16.63 -6.70
CA GLN A 168 7.46 -15.48 -6.35
C GLN A 168 7.39 -15.28 -4.83
N ALA A 169 7.19 -16.36 -4.07
CA ALA A 169 7.18 -16.33 -2.61
C ALA A 169 8.52 -15.82 -2.04
N GLY A 170 9.63 -16.38 -2.52
CA GLY A 170 10.98 -15.96 -2.14
C GLY A 170 11.25 -14.50 -2.48
N TYR A 171 10.83 -14.03 -3.65
CA TYR A 171 10.98 -12.63 -4.06
C TYR A 171 10.24 -11.67 -3.12
N ILE A 172 8.97 -11.94 -2.81
CA ILE A 172 8.19 -11.14 -1.86
C ILE A 172 8.85 -11.15 -0.49
N LEU A 173 9.25 -12.34 -0.02
CA LEU A 173 9.89 -12.53 1.28
C LEU A 173 11.18 -11.70 1.37
N THR A 174 12.03 -11.74 0.35
CA THR A 174 13.27 -10.95 0.30
C THR A 174 12.98 -9.46 0.33
N LEU A 175 12.06 -8.97 -0.50
CA LEU A 175 11.74 -7.54 -0.56
C LEU A 175 11.14 -7.00 0.73
N LEU A 176 10.35 -7.81 1.46
CA LEU A 176 9.73 -7.38 2.71
C LEU A 176 10.62 -7.60 3.93
N LEU A 177 11.17 -8.80 4.11
CA LEU A 177 11.89 -9.16 5.34
C LEU A 177 13.30 -8.58 5.40
N LEU A 178 14.06 -8.62 4.30
CA LEU A 178 15.46 -8.20 4.31
C LEU A 178 15.65 -6.74 4.81
N PRO A 179 14.92 -5.73 4.30
CA PRO A 179 15.06 -4.36 4.81
C PRO A 179 14.55 -4.20 6.25
N LEU A 180 13.51 -4.97 6.65
CA LEU A 180 13.02 -4.94 8.02
C LEU A 180 14.03 -5.54 9.01
N ILE A 181 14.63 -6.69 8.70
CA ILE A 181 15.70 -7.30 9.51
C ILE A 181 16.90 -6.35 9.60
N ALA A 182 17.34 -5.79 8.47
CA ALA A 182 18.42 -4.81 8.45
C ALA A 182 18.12 -3.59 9.34
N SER A 183 16.87 -3.11 9.34
CA SER A 183 16.46 -1.99 10.20
C SER A 183 16.58 -2.32 11.70
N GLN A 184 16.18 -3.54 12.11
CA GLN A 184 16.27 -3.94 13.50
C GLN A 184 17.71 -4.16 13.93
N PHE A 185 18.54 -4.71 13.04
CA PHE A 185 19.97 -4.85 13.28
C PHE A 185 20.64 -3.48 13.47
N ALA A 186 20.34 -2.52 12.59
CA ALA A 186 20.82 -1.14 12.74
C ALA A 186 20.33 -0.48 14.04
N ARG A 187 19.08 -0.75 14.46
CA ARG A 187 18.53 -0.28 15.74
C ARG A 187 19.24 -0.88 16.95
N GLY A 188 19.61 -2.15 16.89
CA GLY A 188 20.38 -2.84 17.94
C GLY A 188 21.81 -2.35 18.04
N LEU A 189 22.47 -2.10 16.90
CA LEU A 189 23.86 -1.62 16.86
C LEU A 189 24.01 -0.13 17.21
N PHE A 190 23.06 0.72 16.80
CA PHE A 190 23.15 2.17 16.94
C PHE A 190 21.93 2.80 17.65
N PRO A 191 21.54 2.32 18.85
CA PRO A 191 20.29 2.73 19.51
C PRO A 191 20.23 4.23 19.79
N ARG A 192 21.35 4.85 20.19
CA ARG A 192 21.44 6.30 20.46
C ARG A 192 21.19 7.13 19.20
N THR A 193 21.74 6.71 18.06
CA THR A 193 21.57 7.40 16.77
C THR A 193 20.13 7.29 16.28
N VAL A 194 19.55 6.09 16.37
CA VAL A 194 18.16 5.86 15.96
C VAL A 194 17.20 6.71 16.78
N ALA A 195 17.38 6.76 18.11
CA ALA A 195 16.58 7.60 18.99
C ALA A 195 16.75 9.10 18.70
N ARG A 196 17.99 9.55 18.47
CA ARG A 196 18.30 10.97 18.19
C ARG A 196 17.62 11.49 16.92
N TYR A 197 17.53 10.67 15.88
CA TYR A 197 17.02 11.07 14.56
C TYR A 197 15.63 10.50 14.23
N GLN A 198 14.86 10.13 15.25
CA GLN A 198 13.56 9.46 15.09
C GLN A 198 12.61 10.18 14.11
N LEU A 199 12.60 11.52 14.13
CA LEU A 199 11.79 12.34 13.23
C LEU A 199 12.35 12.37 11.79
N SER A 200 13.67 12.32 11.63
CA SER A 200 14.32 12.35 10.31
C SER A 200 14.08 11.08 9.52
N TRP A 201 13.96 9.92 10.18
CA TRP A 201 13.67 8.65 9.49
C TRP A 201 12.34 8.66 8.75
N ASN A 202 11.34 9.39 9.23
CA ASN A 202 10.09 9.57 8.51
C ASN A 202 10.29 10.32 7.18
N ALA A 203 11.11 11.38 7.21
CA ALA A 203 11.41 12.15 6.00
C ALA A 203 12.15 11.29 4.97
N TRP A 204 13.08 10.43 5.41
CA TRP A 204 13.78 9.49 4.53
C TRP A 204 12.85 8.43 3.92
N ALA A 205 11.97 7.81 4.71
CA ALA A 205 10.98 6.86 4.18
C ALA A 205 10.08 7.52 3.12
N ILE A 206 9.67 8.75 3.38
CA ILE A 206 8.87 9.56 2.45
C ILE A 206 9.65 9.90 1.18
N CYS A 207 10.91 10.32 1.32
CA CYS A 207 11.79 10.57 0.17
C CYS A 207 11.91 9.33 -0.72
N CYS A 208 12.17 8.16 -0.13
CA CYS A 208 12.18 6.90 -0.85
C CYS A 208 10.85 6.60 -1.54
N SER A 209 9.71 6.92 -0.91
CA SER A 209 8.38 6.76 -1.52
C SER A 209 8.17 7.68 -2.72
N CYS A 210 8.56 8.95 -2.64
CA CYS A 210 8.48 9.88 -3.77
C CYS A 210 9.37 9.45 -4.93
N LEU A 211 10.61 9.06 -4.62
CA LEU A 211 11.54 8.53 -5.61
C LEU A 211 11.03 7.23 -6.22
N LEU A 212 10.37 6.37 -5.44
CA LEU A 212 9.78 5.13 -5.94
C LEU A 212 8.70 5.44 -6.97
N VAL A 213 7.76 6.34 -6.65
CA VAL A 213 6.69 6.75 -7.57
C VAL A 213 7.29 7.31 -8.87
N LEU A 214 8.29 8.18 -8.75
CA LEU A 214 9.00 8.75 -9.89
C LEU A 214 9.67 7.66 -10.74
N ALA A 215 10.41 6.75 -10.12
CA ALA A 215 11.11 5.66 -10.79
C ALA A 215 10.14 4.67 -11.44
N SER A 216 9.01 4.37 -10.79
CA SER A 216 7.97 3.48 -11.32
C SER A 216 7.33 4.03 -12.59
N ILE A 217 7.01 5.34 -12.63
CA ILE A 217 6.38 5.98 -13.80
C ILE A 217 7.41 6.19 -14.92
N SER A 218 8.56 6.76 -14.57
CA SER A 218 9.61 7.08 -15.55
C SER A 218 10.27 5.81 -16.10
N GLY A 219 10.41 4.77 -15.29
CA GLY A 219 10.98 3.48 -15.68
C GLY A 219 10.03 2.60 -16.47
N THR A 220 8.75 2.94 -16.57
CA THR A 220 7.75 2.22 -17.41
C THR A 220 7.34 3.03 -18.62
N ARG A 221 8.16 4.02 -18.98
CA ARG A 221 7.78 5.06 -19.94
C ARG A 221 7.54 4.54 -21.35
N SER A 222 8.42 3.69 -21.86
CA SER A 222 8.23 2.99 -23.14
C SER A 222 6.87 2.28 -23.25
N MET A 223 6.28 1.87 -22.13
CA MET A 223 4.99 1.16 -22.07
C MET A 223 3.78 2.08 -22.26
N TRP A 224 3.93 3.40 -22.01
CA TRP A 224 2.81 4.35 -22.09
C TRP A 224 3.04 5.54 -23.02
N GLN A 225 4.28 5.87 -23.41
CA GLN A 225 4.56 7.00 -24.31
C GLN A 225 4.03 6.80 -25.73
N GLY A 226 4.08 5.57 -26.24
CA GLY A 226 3.50 5.20 -27.54
C GLY A 226 2.10 4.58 -27.42
N ALA A 227 1.62 4.35 -26.21
CA ALA A 227 0.29 3.80 -25.99
C ALA A 227 -0.77 4.87 -26.26
N ALA A 228 -1.94 4.45 -26.74
CA ALA A 228 -3.10 5.33 -26.77
C ALA A 228 -3.36 5.86 -25.35
N TRP A 229 -3.70 7.14 -25.22
CA TRP A 229 -4.09 7.76 -23.94
C TRP A 229 -5.18 6.95 -23.20
N GLU A 230 -6.00 6.24 -23.97
CA GLU A 230 -6.99 5.26 -23.51
C GLU A 230 -6.42 4.17 -22.60
N SER A 231 -5.17 3.73 -22.78
CA SER A 231 -4.55 2.72 -21.92
C SER A 231 -4.25 3.26 -20.52
N LEU A 232 -3.71 4.48 -20.44
CA LEU A 232 -3.49 5.16 -19.16
C LEU A 232 -4.82 5.43 -18.44
N LEU A 233 -5.81 5.93 -19.18
CA LEU A 233 -7.16 6.15 -18.64
C LEU A 233 -7.80 4.84 -18.17
N GLY A 234 -7.73 3.78 -18.97
CA GLY A 234 -8.28 2.46 -18.66
C GLY A 234 -7.71 1.90 -17.37
N ALA A 235 -6.39 1.97 -17.19
CA ALA A 235 -5.72 1.57 -15.95
C ALA A 235 -6.18 2.41 -14.74
N VAL A 236 -6.22 3.74 -14.87
CA VAL A 236 -6.66 4.64 -13.77
C VAL A 236 -8.13 4.38 -13.41
N ILE A 237 -9.01 4.21 -14.39
CA ILE A 237 -10.44 3.93 -14.16
C ILE A 237 -10.58 2.57 -13.48
N ALA A 238 -9.89 1.54 -13.94
CA ALA A 238 -9.91 0.21 -13.32
C ALA A 238 -9.45 0.26 -11.85
N CYS A 239 -8.33 0.93 -11.57
CA CYS A 239 -7.83 1.15 -10.20
C CYS A 239 -8.82 1.96 -9.34
N SER A 240 -9.52 2.94 -9.95
CA SER A 240 -10.52 3.76 -9.27
C SER A 240 -11.76 2.96 -8.91
N ILE A 241 -12.23 2.07 -9.80
CA ILE A 241 -13.31 1.12 -9.52
C ILE A 241 -12.89 0.22 -8.36
N ALA A 242 -11.68 -0.35 -8.37
CA ALA A 242 -11.18 -1.20 -7.29
C ALA A 242 -11.16 -0.49 -5.92
N THR A 243 -10.71 0.77 -5.92
CA THR A 243 -10.70 1.60 -4.70
C THR A 243 -12.12 1.93 -4.23
N LEU A 244 -13.04 2.22 -5.15
CA LEU A 244 -14.45 2.45 -4.83
C LEU A 244 -15.10 1.19 -4.26
N VAL A 245 -14.88 0.02 -4.87
CA VAL A 245 -15.34 -1.28 -4.38
C VAL A 245 -14.83 -1.53 -2.96
N THR A 246 -13.55 -1.26 -2.72
CA THR A 246 -12.96 -1.37 -1.38
C THR A 246 -13.68 -0.46 -0.39
N MET A 247 -13.92 0.80 -0.74
CA MET A 247 -14.65 1.74 0.12
C MET A 247 -16.11 1.29 0.39
N LEU A 248 -16.82 0.81 -0.63
CA LEU A 248 -18.19 0.33 -0.50
C LEU A 248 -18.27 -0.93 0.35
N ALA A 249 -17.30 -1.85 0.20
CA ALA A 249 -17.18 -3.04 1.03
C ALA A 249 -16.93 -2.71 2.52
N MET A 250 -16.45 -1.51 2.84
CA MET A 250 -16.30 -1.07 4.23
C MET A 250 -17.63 -0.66 4.88
N VAL A 251 -18.66 -0.25 4.12
CA VAL A 251 -19.97 0.23 4.63
C VAL A 251 -20.57 -0.68 5.71
N PRO A 252 -20.68 -2.02 5.52
CA PRO A 252 -21.18 -2.90 6.57
C PRO A 252 -20.24 -2.96 7.78
N LEU A 253 -18.91 -2.91 7.59
CA LEU A 253 -17.93 -2.97 8.67
C LEU A 253 -18.00 -1.76 9.60
N TRP A 254 -18.37 -0.58 9.09
CA TRP A 254 -18.63 0.61 9.92
C TRP A 254 -19.76 0.41 10.93
N ARG A 255 -20.69 -0.52 10.67
CA ARG A 255 -21.80 -0.86 11.58
C ARG A 255 -21.45 -2.01 12.52
N LEU A 256 -20.62 -2.95 12.06
CA LEU A 256 -20.29 -4.18 12.77
C LEU A 256 -19.09 -4.04 13.72
N MET A 257 -18.25 -3.03 13.52
CA MET A 257 -17.01 -2.85 14.27
C MET A 257 -16.99 -1.52 15.02
N ARG A 258 -16.07 -1.41 15.99
CA ARG A 258 -15.74 -0.11 16.56
C ARG A 258 -15.23 0.79 15.43
N ARG A 259 -15.63 2.06 15.48
CA ARG A 259 -15.26 3.05 14.46
C ARG A 259 -13.75 3.14 14.24
N GLU A 260 -12.97 3.12 15.32
CA GLU A 260 -11.51 3.17 15.24
C GLU A 260 -10.94 1.95 14.49
N ASP A 261 -11.53 0.76 14.71
CA ASP A 261 -11.14 -0.47 14.02
C ASP A 261 -11.53 -0.42 12.53
N ALA A 262 -12.72 0.09 12.22
CA ALA A 262 -13.19 0.27 10.85
C ALA A 262 -12.31 1.27 10.07
N VAL A 263 -11.92 2.39 10.69
CA VAL A 263 -10.96 3.36 10.12
C VAL A 263 -9.62 2.67 9.83
N ALA A 264 -9.08 1.92 10.80
CA ALA A 264 -7.80 1.22 10.64
C ALA A 264 -7.83 0.21 9.48
N PHE A 265 -8.89 -0.60 9.41
CA PHE A 265 -9.04 -1.58 8.34
C PHE A 265 -9.28 -0.93 6.97
N ALA A 266 -10.10 0.12 6.89
CA ALA A 266 -10.35 0.84 5.64
C ALA A 266 -9.08 1.50 5.08
N LEU A 267 -8.32 2.20 5.92
CA LEU A 267 -7.07 2.85 5.52
C LEU A 267 -6.01 1.83 5.12
N GLY A 268 -5.89 0.71 5.84
CA GLY A 268 -4.99 -0.40 5.47
C GLY A 268 -5.39 -1.10 4.17
N SER A 269 -6.70 -1.22 3.91
CA SER A 269 -7.22 -1.86 2.70
C SER A 269 -7.08 -1.00 1.46
N ILE A 270 -7.20 0.32 1.60
CA ILE A 270 -6.97 1.27 0.50
C ILE A 270 -5.48 1.48 0.26
N PHE A 271 -4.71 1.75 1.33
CA PHE A 271 -3.30 2.09 1.23
C PHE A 271 -2.39 0.85 1.30
N MET A 272 -2.23 0.20 0.15
CA MET A 272 -1.46 -1.03 -0.03
C MET A 272 0.03 -0.77 -0.28
N ASN A 273 0.84 -1.82 -0.21
CA ASN A 273 2.25 -1.77 -0.59
C ASN A 273 2.39 -1.72 -2.12
N ASN A 274 2.16 -0.53 -2.69
CA ASN A 274 2.22 -0.33 -4.13
C ASN A 274 3.62 -0.53 -4.72
N GLY A 275 4.67 -0.23 -3.95
CA GLY A 275 6.05 -0.49 -4.39
C GLY A 275 6.32 -1.98 -4.61
N LEU A 276 5.76 -2.85 -3.76
CA LEU A 276 5.81 -4.29 -3.97
C LEU A 276 5.02 -4.71 -5.22
N ALA A 277 3.84 -4.13 -5.48
CA ALA A 277 3.08 -4.40 -6.70
C ALA A 277 3.92 -4.11 -7.96
N VAL A 278 4.55 -2.94 -8.02
CA VAL A 278 5.37 -2.54 -9.19
C VAL A 278 6.57 -3.46 -9.34
N ALA A 279 7.32 -3.71 -8.26
CA ALA A 279 8.49 -4.58 -8.28
C ALA A 279 8.11 -6.01 -8.74
N PHE A 280 7.02 -6.55 -8.21
CA PHE A 280 6.52 -7.88 -8.55
C PHE A 280 6.05 -7.96 -10.00
N ALA A 281 5.29 -6.97 -10.48
CA ALA A 281 4.81 -6.93 -11.86
C ALA A 281 5.96 -6.84 -12.87
N LEU A 282 6.97 -5.99 -12.61
CA LEU A 282 8.16 -5.87 -13.46
C LEU A 282 8.97 -7.18 -13.50
N GLN A 283 9.05 -7.90 -12.38
CA GLN A 283 9.85 -9.13 -12.27
C GLN A 283 9.18 -10.33 -12.94
N PHE A 284 7.87 -10.52 -12.75
CA PHE A 284 7.17 -11.75 -13.15
C PHE A 284 6.26 -11.59 -14.37
N PHE A 285 5.89 -10.36 -14.73
CA PHE A 285 5.08 -10.05 -15.90
C PHE A 285 5.77 -9.01 -16.79
N PRO A 286 7.05 -9.22 -17.16
CA PRO A 286 7.76 -8.26 -18.00
C PRO A 286 7.02 -8.06 -19.33
N ASN A 287 6.98 -6.82 -19.80
CA ASN A 287 6.31 -6.41 -21.04
C ASN A 287 4.77 -6.54 -21.03
N GLN A 288 4.13 -6.93 -19.92
CA GLN A 288 2.67 -6.94 -19.81
C GLN A 288 2.16 -5.60 -19.27
N VAL A 289 1.93 -4.65 -20.18
CA VAL A 289 1.47 -3.29 -19.87
C VAL A 289 0.21 -3.29 -19.00
N THR A 290 -0.72 -4.22 -19.26
CA THR A 290 -1.97 -4.38 -18.51
C THR A 290 -1.80 -4.86 -17.07
N MET A 291 -0.66 -5.47 -16.73
CA MET A 291 -0.30 -5.87 -15.36
C MET A 291 0.49 -4.77 -14.64
N ILE A 292 1.39 -4.10 -15.37
CA ILE A 292 2.32 -3.12 -14.80
C ILE A 292 1.65 -1.77 -14.55
N LEU A 293 0.87 -1.24 -15.50
CA LEU A 293 0.29 0.10 -15.34
C LEU A 293 -0.69 0.21 -14.17
N PRO A 294 -1.55 -0.77 -13.86
CA PRO A 294 -2.35 -0.73 -12.64
C PRO A 294 -1.47 -0.61 -11.38
N ALA A 295 -0.35 -1.32 -11.30
CA ALA A 295 0.58 -1.19 -10.17
C ALA A 295 1.21 0.19 -10.09
N VAL A 296 1.55 0.81 -11.21
CA VAL A 296 2.10 2.17 -11.20
C VAL A 296 1.03 3.20 -10.83
N LEU A 297 -0.18 3.06 -11.37
CA LEU A 297 -1.23 4.09 -11.34
C LEU A 297 -2.22 3.95 -10.18
N MET A 298 -2.23 2.81 -9.46
CA MET A 298 -3.06 2.62 -8.26
C MET A 298 -2.79 3.69 -7.19
N GLN A 299 -1.60 4.28 -7.18
CA GLN A 299 -1.27 5.40 -6.30
C GLN A 299 -2.28 6.56 -6.42
N VAL A 300 -2.86 6.78 -7.62
CA VAL A 300 -3.82 7.86 -7.87
C VAL A 300 -5.07 7.73 -6.99
N PRO A 301 -5.89 6.68 -7.17
CA PRO A 301 -7.08 6.51 -6.35
C PRO A 301 -6.75 6.13 -4.91
N MET A 302 -5.60 5.49 -4.64
CA MET A 302 -5.18 5.16 -3.28
C MET A 302 -4.99 6.42 -2.41
N VAL A 303 -4.35 7.45 -2.94
CA VAL A 303 -4.17 8.74 -2.24
C VAL A 303 -5.52 9.42 -2.03
N ALA A 304 -6.36 9.47 -3.07
CA ALA A 304 -7.69 10.07 -3.00
C ALA A 304 -8.62 9.36 -1.99
N GLY A 305 -8.69 8.02 -2.05
CA GLY A 305 -9.48 7.20 -1.14
C GLY A 305 -9.04 7.34 0.31
N THR A 306 -7.73 7.39 0.56
CA THR A 306 -7.16 7.64 1.90
C THR A 306 -7.58 9.01 2.44
N ALA A 307 -7.50 10.05 1.61
CA ALA A 307 -7.95 11.39 1.98
C ALA A 307 -9.46 11.43 2.27
N TYR A 308 -10.26 10.73 1.46
CA TYR A 308 -11.72 10.66 1.63
C TYR A 308 -12.13 9.92 2.92
N ILE A 309 -11.57 8.74 3.19
CA ILE A 309 -11.82 8.01 4.45
C ILE A 309 -11.37 8.84 5.65
N GLY A 310 -10.22 9.51 5.54
CA GLY A 310 -9.73 10.42 6.57
C GLY A 310 -10.68 11.58 6.84
N TRP A 311 -11.24 12.18 5.80
CA TRP A 311 -12.26 13.24 5.92
C TRP A 311 -13.53 12.74 6.61
N LEU A 312 -14.05 11.57 6.21
CA LEU A 312 -15.21 10.95 6.87
C LEU A 312 -14.93 10.67 8.35
N ALA A 313 -13.76 10.11 8.65
CA ALA A 313 -13.30 9.84 10.00
C ALA A 313 -13.21 11.13 10.83
N MET A 314 -12.77 12.26 10.28
CA MET A 314 -12.65 13.50 11.05
C MET A 314 -13.97 14.26 11.19
N ARG A 315 -14.87 14.21 10.19
CA ARG A 315 -16.18 14.89 10.22
C ARG A 315 -17.03 14.45 11.42
N HIS A 316 -17.11 13.14 11.64
CA HIS A 316 -17.92 12.59 12.73
C HIS A 316 -17.30 12.84 14.11
N HIS A 317 -15.99 13.06 14.22
CA HIS A 317 -15.39 13.47 15.50
C HIS A 317 -15.80 14.89 15.90
N ARG A 318 -15.85 15.82 14.93
CA ARG A 318 -16.28 17.20 15.19
C ARG A 318 -17.74 17.26 15.63
N LEU A 319 -18.60 16.44 15.04
CA LEU A 319 -20.02 16.38 15.42
C LEU A 319 -20.20 15.87 16.86
N VAL A 320 -19.53 14.79 17.25
CA VAL A 320 -19.61 14.25 18.62
C VAL A 320 -19.05 15.23 19.66
N SER A 321 -17.96 15.96 19.36
CA SER A 321 -17.39 16.95 20.29
C SER A 321 -18.29 18.18 20.48
N VAL A 322 -19.07 18.56 19.46
CA VAL A 322 -20.05 19.65 19.57
C VAL A 322 -21.24 19.21 20.42
N ASP A 323 -21.71 17.98 20.22
CA ASP A 323 -22.87 17.41 20.94
C ASP A 323 -22.57 17.13 22.43
N SER A 324 -21.31 16.80 22.76
CA SER A 324 -20.86 16.63 24.15
C SER A 324 -20.49 17.94 24.85
N GLY A 325 -20.20 19.01 24.09
CA GLY A 325 -20.04 20.37 24.63
C GLY A 325 -21.36 21.10 24.89
N GLY A 326 -22.46 20.69 24.24
CA GLY A 326 -23.80 21.25 24.46
C GLY A 326 -24.52 20.72 25.70
N LYS A 327 -24.03 19.65 26.34
CA LYS A 327 -24.63 19.05 27.55
C LYS A 327 -24.01 19.50 28.87
N GLN A 328 -23.21 20.57 28.88
CA GLN A 328 -22.65 21.17 30.10
C GLN A 328 -23.20 22.59 30.39
N ILE A 329 -24.27 23.00 29.71
CA ILE A 329 -24.99 24.23 30.02
C ILE A 329 -26.48 23.91 30.03
N GLU A 330 -26.95 23.33 31.14
CA GLU A 330 -28.32 23.43 31.65
C GLU A 330 -28.34 23.04 33.13
#